data_AF-A0A7W0D3N7-F1
#
_entry.id   AF-A0A7W0D3N7-F1
#
_cell.length_a   1.000
_cell.length_b   1.000
_cell.length_c   1.000
_cell.angle_alpha   90.00
_cell.angle_beta   90.00
_cell.angle_gamma   90.00
#
_symmetry.space_group_name_H-M   'P 1'
#
loop_
_entity.id
_entity.type
_entity.pdbx_description
1 polymer ?
#
loop_
_entity_poly.entity_id
_entity_poly.type
_entity_poly.pdbx_seq_one_letter_code
_entity_poly.pdbx_strand_id
1 'polypeptide(L)'
;MSYFAPKSNKEEIIEYSYDRPVGITLLAIWIAIAAVIVLVAQVAFFSRLDDVSSLIGVSSYFFQAAVTFLGVLSLATAVGMFLGKKWGWWLALFYFAYEITRNMNAMLSIPSLVEQYGDVSSQNVTSYYLKNGVRSAFDGFLLFYLCRESVVSYFRTTETKKWKALLIVFVICIAIILISALLQ
;
A
#
# COMPACT_ATOMS: atom_id res chain seq x y z
N MET A 1 17.01 -47.49 28.80
CA MET A 1 16.69 -47.59 27.36
C MET A 1 15.73 -46.46 27.02
N SER A 2 16.26 -45.33 26.55
CA SER A 2 15.44 -44.17 26.16
C SER A 2 14.91 -44.37 24.75
N TYR A 3 13.58 -44.38 24.61
CA TYR A 3 12.90 -44.34 23.32
C TYR A 3 13.23 -43.03 22.60
N PHE A 4 14.19 -43.06 21.69
CA PHE A 4 14.33 -42.06 20.63
C PHE A 4 13.35 -42.43 19.52
N ALA A 5 12.09 -42.04 19.67
CA ALA A 5 11.18 -42.00 18.54
C ALA A 5 11.55 -40.75 17.70
N PRO A 6 11.93 -40.90 16.41
CA PRO A 6 12.09 -39.74 15.54
C PRO A 6 10.72 -39.07 15.41
N LYS A 7 10.63 -37.78 15.80
CA LYS A 7 9.45 -36.95 15.54
C LYS A 7 9.13 -37.07 14.05
N SER A 8 7.96 -37.61 13.74
CA SER A 8 7.60 -37.94 12.36
C SER A 8 7.54 -36.65 11.55
N ASN A 9 8.18 -36.66 10.37
CA ASN A 9 8.15 -35.58 9.36
C ASN A 9 6.73 -35.08 9.04
N LYS A 10 5.66 -35.79 9.40
CA LYS A 10 4.29 -35.37 9.12
C LYS A 10 3.90 -34.07 9.80
N GLU A 11 4.38 -33.77 11.01
CA GLU A 11 4.06 -32.51 11.69
C GLU A 11 4.76 -31.31 11.03
N GLU A 12 5.99 -31.49 10.55
CA GLU A 12 6.72 -30.45 9.80
C GLU A 12 6.15 -30.20 8.39
N ILE A 13 5.65 -31.24 7.72
CA ILE A 13 5.07 -31.11 6.37
C ILE A 13 3.74 -30.34 6.41
N ILE A 14 2.94 -30.49 7.47
CA ILE A 14 1.64 -29.78 7.61
C ILE A 14 1.86 -28.28 7.89
N GLU A 15 2.97 -27.90 8.51
CA GLU A 15 3.20 -26.50 8.88
C GLU A 15 3.46 -25.58 7.68
N TYR A 16 3.93 -26.13 6.55
CA TYR A 16 4.32 -25.34 5.36
C TYR A 16 3.37 -25.46 4.16
N SER A 17 2.38 -26.34 4.19
CA SER A 17 1.53 -26.64 3.03
C SER A 17 0.21 -25.86 3.01
N TYR A 18 0.22 -24.56 3.31
CA TYR A 18 -0.86 -23.70 2.82
C TYR A 18 -0.46 -23.21 1.43
N ASP A 19 -1.06 -23.80 0.40
CA ASP A 19 -0.83 -23.40 -0.98
C ASP A 19 -1.03 -21.89 -1.13
N ARG A 20 0.01 -21.23 -1.65
CA ARG A 20 -0.02 -19.78 -1.87
C ARG A 20 -1.18 -19.45 -2.82
N PRO A 21 -2.14 -18.61 -2.41
CA PRO A 21 -3.23 -18.22 -3.31
C PRO A 21 -2.65 -17.51 -4.53
N VAL A 22 -3.08 -17.90 -5.73
CA VAL A 22 -2.58 -17.35 -7.00
C VAL A 22 -2.67 -15.82 -7.03
N GLY A 23 -3.74 -15.24 -6.48
CA GLY A 23 -3.91 -13.79 -6.40
C GLY A 23 -2.86 -13.09 -5.54
N ILE A 24 -2.29 -13.73 -4.52
CA ILE A 24 -1.19 -13.16 -3.72
C ILE A 24 0.10 -13.08 -4.52
N THR A 25 0.39 -14.10 -5.34
CA THR A 25 1.53 -14.05 -6.26
C THR A 25 1.38 -12.91 -7.27
N LEU A 26 0.20 -12.79 -7.90
CA LEU A 26 -0.07 -11.72 -8.87
C LEU A 26 0.04 -10.33 -8.22
N LEU A 27 -0.52 -10.15 -7.03
CA LEU A 27 -0.42 -8.88 -6.29
C LEU A 27 1.02 -8.55 -5.89
N ALA A 28 1.78 -9.53 -5.42
CA ALA A 28 3.18 -9.31 -5.05
C ALA A 28 4.02 -8.90 -6.26
N ILE A 29 3.81 -9.51 -7.43
CA ILE A 29 4.47 -9.11 -8.68
C ILE A 29 4.06 -7.69 -9.08
N TRP A 30 2.76 -7.39 -9.03
CA TRP A 30 2.24 -6.07 -9.37
C TRP A 30 2.85 -4.97 -8.50
N ILE A 31 2.85 -5.16 -7.17
CA ILE A 31 3.43 -4.22 -6.21
C ILE A 31 4.94 -4.10 -6.43
N ALA A 32 5.65 -5.21 -6.69
CA ALA A 32 7.09 -5.17 -6.97
C ALA A 32 7.41 -4.34 -8.21
N ILE A 33 6.68 -4.55 -9.31
CA ILE A 33 6.85 -3.79 -10.55
C ILE A 33 6.56 -2.30 -10.29
N ALA A 34 5.46 -1.98 -9.62
CA ALA A 34 5.10 -0.60 -9.29
C ALA A 34 6.19 0.07 -8.43
N ALA A 35 6.73 -0.63 -7.43
CA ALA A 35 7.77 -0.12 -6.56
C ALA A 35 9.09 0.13 -7.32
N VAL A 36 9.51 -0.80 -8.19
CA VAL A 36 10.68 -0.60 -9.05
C VAL A 36 10.49 0.60 -9.97
N ILE A 37 9.31 0.74 -10.59
CA ILE A 37 9.00 1.90 -11.45
C ILE A 37 9.13 3.20 -10.66
N VAL A 38 8.58 3.27 -9.44
CA VAL A 38 8.68 4.47 -8.59
C VAL A 38 10.14 4.78 -8.25
N LEU A 39 10.92 3.78 -7.85
CA LEU A 39 12.34 3.95 -7.50
C LEU A 39 13.20 4.37 -8.70
N VAL A 40 12.92 3.84 -9.89
CA VAL A 40 13.62 4.26 -11.12
C VAL A 40 13.19 5.65 -11.54
N ALA A 41 11.88 5.94 -11.50
CA ALA A 41 11.32 7.23 -11.89
C ALA A 41 11.87 8.37 -11.01
N GLN A 42 12.01 8.17 -9.69
CA GLN A 42 12.56 9.23 -8.84
C GLN A 42 14.01 9.57 -9.17
N VAL A 43 14.81 8.58 -9.60
CA VAL A 43 16.21 8.82 -10.01
C VAL A 43 16.23 9.48 -11.40
N ALA A 44 15.39 9.02 -12.32
CA ALA A 44 15.34 9.54 -13.68
C ALA A 44 14.79 10.98 -13.77
N PHE A 45 13.86 11.34 -12.88
CA PHE A 45 13.18 12.65 -12.86
C PHE A 45 13.59 13.51 -11.66
N PHE A 46 14.79 13.28 -11.11
CA PHE A 46 15.30 13.96 -9.91
C PHE A 46 15.12 15.49 -9.97
N SER A 47 15.55 16.13 -11.06
CA SER A 47 15.45 17.58 -11.22
C SER A 47 14.00 18.11 -11.27
N ARG A 48 13.05 17.30 -11.76
CA ARG A 48 11.63 17.66 -11.76
C ARG A 48 11.01 17.51 -10.38
N LEU A 49 11.51 16.58 -9.57
CA LEU A 49 11.07 16.44 -8.18
C LEU A 49 11.59 17.59 -7.32
N ASP A 50 12.79 18.13 -7.62
CA ASP A 50 13.30 19.36 -7.01
C ASP A 50 12.35 20.54 -7.27
N ASP A 51 11.94 20.74 -8.53
CA ASP A 51 10.98 21.79 -8.90
C ASP A 51 9.67 21.66 -8.10
N VAL A 52 9.12 20.44 -8.02
CA VAL A 52 7.90 20.16 -7.25
C VAL A 52 8.10 20.41 -5.76
N SER A 53 9.25 20.00 -5.20
CA SER A 53 9.56 20.22 -3.78
C SER A 53 9.59 21.71 -3.42
N SER A 54 10.10 22.55 -4.33
CA SER A 54 10.14 24.00 -4.15
C SER A 54 8.74 24.63 -4.15
N LEU A 55 7.82 24.10 -4.96
CA LEU A 55 6.43 24.55 -5.03
C LEU A 55 5.64 24.22 -3.77
N ILE A 56 5.93 23.08 -3.13
CA ILE A 56 5.28 22.65 -1.89
C ILE A 56 5.99 23.16 -0.62
N GLY A 57 7.08 23.93 -0.76
CA GLY A 57 7.81 24.50 0.38
C GLY A 57 8.59 23.47 1.21
N VAL A 58 8.86 22.29 0.66
CA VAL A 58 9.56 21.19 1.37
C VAL A 58 10.97 21.03 0.80
N SER A 59 11.94 20.73 1.67
CA SER A 59 13.30 20.39 1.22
C SER A 59 13.27 19.21 0.25
N SER A 60 13.90 19.36 -0.92
CA SER A 60 13.94 18.30 -1.92
C SER A 60 14.53 16.99 -1.38
N TYR A 61 15.59 17.07 -0.57
CA TYR A 61 16.20 15.90 0.05
C TYR A 61 15.22 15.13 0.94
N PHE A 62 14.37 15.85 1.69
CA PHE A 62 13.33 15.21 2.50
C PHE A 62 12.25 14.55 1.63
N PHE A 63 11.80 15.25 0.58
CA PHE A 63 10.81 14.72 -0.35
C PHE A 63 11.30 13.45 -1.06
N GLN A 64 12.55 13.45 -1.53
CA GLN A 64 13.18 12.29 -2.16
C GLN A 64 13.40 11.14 -1.18
N ALA A 65 13.82 11.43 0.05
CA ALA A 65 13.95 10.42 1.09
C ALA A 65 12.60 9.75 1.38
N ALA A 66 11.51 10.53 1.44
CA ALA A 66 10.16 10.01 1.64
C ALA A 66 9.70 9.12 0.47
N VAL A 67 9.90 9.54 -0.79
CA VAL A 67 9.56 8.73 -1.97
C VAL A 67 10.38 7.43 -2.01
N THR A 68 11.68 7.53 -1.73
CA THR A 68 12.56 6.35 -1.65
C THR A 68 12.10 5.39 -0.57
N PHE A 69 11.79 5.91 0.62
CA PHE A 69 11.29 5.12 1.74
C PHE A 69 9.99 4.38 1.36
N LEU A 70 9.03 5.05 0.73
CA LEU A 70 7.78 4.43 0.28
C LEU A 70 8.02 3.37 -0.81
N GLY A 71 8.97 3.61 -1.73
CA GLY A 71 9.35 2.63 -2.75
C GLY A 71 9.98 1.37 -2.14
N VAL A 72 10.92 1.52 -1.21
CA VAL A 72 11.54 0.40 -0.48
C VAL A 72 10.51 -0.33 0.38
N LEU A 73 9.62 0.39 1.05
CA LEU A 73 8.53 -0.20 1.83
C LEU A 73 7.60 -1.05 0.95
N SER A 74 7.30 -0.57 -0.27
CA SER A 74 6.49 -1.31 -1.25
C SER A 74 7.20 -2.58 -1.75
N LEU A 75 8.52 -2.53 -1.97
CA LEU A 75 9.31 -3.73 -2.27
C LEU A 75 9.30 -4.72 -1.11
N ALA A 76 9.48 -4.23 0.12
CA ALA A 76 9.38 -5.07 1.31
C ALA A 76 8.01 -5.75 1.37
N THR A 77 6.91 -5.01 1.15
CA THR A 77 5.56 -5.58 1.04
C THR A 77 5.50 -6.75 0.07
N ALA A 78 5.98 -6.56 -1.16
CA ALA A 78 5.99 -7.62 -2.17
C ALA A 78 6.77 -8.87 -1.70
N VAL A 79 7.97 -8.68 -1.13
CA VAL A 79 8.77 -9.78 -0.57
C VAL A 79 8.03 -10.49 0.57
N GLY A 80 7.41 -9.75 1.48
CA GLY A 80 6.64 -10.31 2.58
C GLY A 80 5.41 -11.09 2.11
N MET A 81 4.77 -10.62 1.04
CA MET A 81 3.67 -11.32 0.38
C MET A 81 4.13 -12.64 -0.26
N PHE A 82 5.27 -12.63 -0.96
CA PHE A 82 5.88 -13.85 -1.48
C PHE A 82 6.26 -14.84 -0.38
N LEU A 83 6.81 -14.37 0.73
CA LEU A 83 7.23 -15.25 1.83
C LEU A 83 6.09 -15.68 2.76
N GLY A 84 4.87 -15.19 2.55
CA GLY A 84 3.70 -15.51 3.39
C GLY A 84 3.86 -15.03 4.84
N LYS A 85 4.64 -13.98 5.06
CA LYS A 85 4.93 -13.48 6.41
C LYS A 85 3.83 -12.53 6.88
N LYS A 86 3.48 -12.60 8.17
CA LYS A 86 2.47 -11.73 8.82
C LYS A 86 2.71 -10.24 8.53
N TRP A 87 3.97 -9.80 8.54
CA TRP A 87 4.33 -8.41 8.27
C TRP A 87 4.02 -8.00 6.81
N GLY A 88 4.16 -8.91 5.85
CA GLY A 88 3.82 -8.66 4.45
C GLY A 88 2.33 -8.41 4.26
N TRP A 89 1.47 -9.12 5.01
CA TRP A 89 0.03 -8.88 5.03
C TRP A 89 -0.32 -7.49 5.60
N TRP A 90 0.28 -7.12 6.73
CA TRP A 90 0.05 -5.79 7.34
C TRP A 90 0.51 -4.66 6.43
N LEU A 91 1.68 -4.80 5.79
CA LEU A 91 2.16 -3.81 4.85
C LEU A 91 1.29 -3.74 3.59
N ALA A 92 0.73 -4.86 3.12
CA ALA A 92 -0.20 -4.86 1.98
C ALA A 92 -1.52 -4.18 2.34
N LEU A 93 -2.07 -4.45 3.54
CA LEU A 93 -3.24 -3.72 4.03
C LEU A 93 -2.98 -2.22 4.13
N PHE A 94 -1.83 -1.83 4.69
CA PHE A 94 -1.42 -0.43 4.77
C PHE A 94 -1.27 0.19 3.38
N TYR A 95 -0.64 -0.50 2.43
CA TYR A 95 -0.44 -0.04 1.05
C TYR A 95 -1.78 0.33 0.40
N PHE A 96 -2.74 -0.61 0.36
CA PHE A 96 -4.04 -0.36 -0.28
C PHE A 96 -4.89 0.65 0.51
N ALA A 97 -4.87 0.61 1.85
CA ALA A 97 -5.57 1.61 2.66
C ALA A 97 -5.02 3.02 2.42
N TYR A 98 -3.70 3.16 2.32
CA TYR A 98 -3.04 4.42 2.02
C TYR A 98 -3.39 4.91 0.61
N GLU A 99 -3.41 4.04 -0.40
CA GLU A 99 -3.82 4.42 -1.76
C GLU A 99 -5.27 4.91 -1.82
N ILE A 100 -6.20 4.20 -1.17
CA ILE A 100 -7.60 4.65 -1.04
C ILE A 100 -7.65 6.03 -0.39
N THR A 101 -7.01 6.20 0.76
CA THR A 101 -7.10 7.45 1.53
C THR A 101 -6.46 8.61 0.77
N ARG A 102 -5.33 8.38 0.07
CA ARG A 102 -4.67 9.36 -0.80
C ARG A 102 -5.56 9.75 -1.98
N ASN A 103 -6.16 8.79 -2.67
CA ASN A 103 -7.05 9.04 -3.80
C ASN A 103 -8.33 9.79 -3.36
N MET A 104 -8.88 9.46 -2.19
CA MET A 104 -10.00 10.20 -1.61
C MET A 104 -9.59 11.63 -1.24
N ASN A 105 -8.43 11.83 -0.61
CA ASN A 105 -7.93 13.17 -0.29
C ASN A 105 -7.72 14.02 -1.55
N ALA A 106 -7.19 13.41 -2.61
CA ALA A 106 -7.04 14.05 -3.91
C ALA A 106 -8.40 14.50 -4.48
N MET A 107 -9.45 13.68 -4.36
CA MET A 107 -10.81 14.06 -4.78
C MET A 107 -11.38 15.20 -3.94
N LEU A 108 -11.17 15.17 -2.62
CA LEU A 108 -11.64 16.21 -1.70
C LEU A 108 -10.92 17.55 -1.87
N SER A 109 -9.70 17.55 -2.42
CA SER A 109 -8.90 18.76 -2.61
C SER A 109 -9.29 19.55 -3.87
N ILE A 110 -10.08 18.98 -4.79
CA ILE A 110 -10.43 19.61 -6.07
C ILE A 110 -11.18 20.94 -5.90
N PRO A 111 -12.22 21.06 -5.05
CA PRO A 111 -12.92 22.33 -4.86
C PRO A 111 -11.97 23.46 -4.44
N SER A 112 -11.05 23.18 -3.51
CA SER A 112 -10.05 24.14 -3.06
C SER A 112 -9.09 24.56 -4.17
N LEU A 113 -8.70 23.65 -5.06
CA LEU A 113 -7.86 23.97 -6.23
C LEU A 113 -8.61 24.84 -7.26
N VAL A 114 -9.92 24.59 -7.46
CA VAL A 114 -10.76 25.40 -8.35
C VAL A 114 -10.91 26.83 -7.80
N GLU A 115 -11.11 26.97 -6.50
CA GLU A 115 -11.18 28.27 -5.82
C GLU A 115 -9.85 29.04 -5.89
N GLN A 116 -8.72 28.36 -5.78
CA GLN A 116 -7.40 28.98 -5.68
C GLN A 116 -6.78 29.35 -7.04
N TYR A 117 -7.05 28.57 -8.09
CA TYR A 117 -6.40 28.73 -9.41
C TYR A 117 -7.31 29.17 -10.55
N GLY A 118 -8.64 29.20 -10.34
CA GLY A 118 -9.62 29.65 -11.33
C GLY A 118 -9.83 28.65 -12.49
N ASP A 119 -11.10 28.35 -12.77
CA ASP A 119 -11.64 27.51 -13.86
C ASP A 119 -10.70 26.37 -14.34
N VAL A 120 -10.49 25.38 -13.48
CA VAL A 120 -9.96 24.08 -13.94
C VAL A 120 -11.00 23.53 -14.92
N SER A 121 -10.67 23.50 -16.21
CA SER A 121 -11.63 23.15 -17.26
C SER A 121 -12.53 21.99 -16.82
N SER A 122 -13.85 22.16 -16.93
CA SER A 122 -14.84 21.21 -16.42
C SER A 122 -14.65 19.77 -16.92
N GLN A 123 -13.99 19.60 -18.09
CA GLN A 123 -13.54 18.32 -18.62
C GLN A 123 -12.43 17.65 -17.79
N ASN A 124 -11.49 18.41 -17.23
CA ASN A 124 -10.41 17.89 -16.39
C ASN A 124 -10.91 17.44 -15.02
N VAL A 125 -11.89 18.16 -14.45
CA VAL A 125 -12.46 17.85 -13.13
C VAL A 125 -13.16 16.49 -13.12
N THR A 126 -14.04 16.24 -14.09
CA THR A 126 -14.78 14.96 -14.19
C THR A 126 -13.84 13.78 -14.40
N SER A 127 -12.84 13.94 -15.28
CA SER A 127 -11.81 12.93 -15.52
C SER A 127 -11.02 12.60 -14.25
N TYR A 128 -10.69 13.62 -13.45
CA TYR A 128 -9.95 13.46 -12.20
C TYR A 128 -10.75 12.70 -11.13
N TYR A 129 -12.03 13.04 -10.93
CA TYR A 129 -12.91 12.30 -10.03
C TYR A 129 -13.08 10.85 -10.48
N LEU A 130 -13.29 10.61 -11.77
CA LEU A 130 -13.47 9.25 -12.29
C LEU A 130 -12.19 8.42 -12.10
N LYS A 131 -11.02 8.98 -12.43
CA LYS A 131 -9.72 8.32 -12.28
C LYS A 131 -9.45 7.91 -10.83
N ASN A 132 -9.62 8.82 -9.89
CA ASN A 132 -9.33 8.54 -8.48
C ASN A 132 -10.43 7.69 -7.82
N GLY A 133 -11.68 7.83 -8.24
CA GLY A 133 -12.79 7.00 -7.79
C GLY A 133 -12.64 5.54 -8.23
N VAL A 134 -12.34 5.30 -9.51
CA VAL A 134 -12.11 3.95 -10.04
C VAL A 134 -10.90 3.29 -9.37
N ARG A 135 -9.80 4.04 -9.17
CA ARG A 135 -8.63 3.53 -8.43
C ARG A 135 -8.99 3.15 -7.00
N SER A 136 -9.64 4.04 -6.25
CA SER A 136 -10.07 3.75 -4.88
C SER A 136 -11.00 2.55 -4.79
N ALA A 137 -11.92 2.38 -5.74
CA ALA A 137 -12.81 1.23 -5.79
C ALA A 137 -12.05 -0.08 -6.05
N PHE A 138 -11.08 -0.05 -6.97
CA PHE A 138 -10.21 -1.20 -7.26
C PHE A 138 -9.33 -1.56 -6.07
N ASP A 139 -8.71 -0.58 -5.42
CA ASP A 139 -7.90 -0.77 -4.23
C ASP A 139 -8.74 -1.31 -3.06
N GLY A 140 -9.98 -0.84 -2.92
CA GLY A 140 -10.95 -1.36 -1.96
C GLY A 140 -11.31 -2.84 -2.21
N PHE A 141 -11.44 -3.24 -3.48
CA PHE A 141 -11.64 -4.64 -3.86
C PHE A 141 -10.42 -5.51 -3.50
N LEU A 142 -9.21 -5.01 -3.73
CA LEU A 142 -7.97 -5.72 -3.36
C LEU A 142 -7.79 -5.83 -1.84
N LEU A 143 -8.13 -4.77 -1.10
CA LEU A 143 -8.15 -4.77 0.36
C LEU A 143 -9.15 -5.80 0.91
N PHE A 144 -10.33 -5.91 0.30
CA PHE A 144 -11.31 -6.94 0.64
C PHE A 144 -10.78 -8.35 0.33
N TYR A 145 -10.12 -8.53 -0.82
CA TYR A 145 -9.45 -9.80 -1.17
C TYR A 145 -8.40 -10.20 -0.13
N LEU A 146 -7.58 -9.27 0.36
CA LEU A 146 -6.59 -9.52 1.41
C LEU A 146 -7.21 -9.99 2.74
N CYS A 147 -8.48 -9.70 2.98
CA CYS A 147 -9.23 -10.14 4.15
C CYS A 147 -9.94 -11.49 3.95
N ARG A 148 -9.83 -12.13 2.77
CA ARG A 148 -10.41 -13.45 2.51
C ARG A 148 -9.72 -14.54 3.34
N GLU A 149 -10.47 -15.54 3.76
CA GLU A 149 -9.95 -16.61 4.65
C GLU A 149 -8.76 -17.36 4.07
N SER A 150 -8.76 -17.65 2.76
CA SER A 150 -7.62 -18.30 2.09
C SER A 150 -6.34 -17.47 2.19
N VAL A 151 -6.44 -16.14 2.11
CA VAL A 151 -5.31 -15.22 2.20
C VAL A 151 -4.83 -15.09 3.64
N VAL A 152 -5.76 -14.87 4.57
CA VAL A 152 -5.45 -14.74 6.00
C VAL A 152 -4.83 -16.03 6.55
N SER A 153 -5.26 -17.19 6.06
CA SER A 153 -4.67 -18.49 6.39
C SER A 153 -3.24 -18.61 5.89
N TYR A 154 -2.98 -18.22 4.63
CA TYR A 154 -1.62 -18.22 4.06
C TYR A 154 -0.65 -17.35 4.86
N PHE A 155 -1.10 -16.18 5.32
CA PHE A 155 -0.28 -15.28 6.15
C PHE A 155 -0.22 -15.65 7.62
N ARG A 156 -0.93 -16.70 8.05
CA ARG A 156 -1.07 -17.12 9.46
C ARG A 156 -1.63 -16.00 10.37
N THR A 157 -2.57 -15.19 9.86
CA THR A 157 -3.18 -14.05 10.57
C THR A 157 -4.64 -14.30 10.98
N THR A 158 -5.07 -15.56 11.02
CA THR A 158 -6.46 -15.99 11.31
C THR A 158 -6.99 -15.54 12.67
N GLU A 159 -6.11 -15.37 13.65
CA GLU A 159 -6.46 -14.86 14.98
C GLU A 159 -6.84 -13.37 14.98
N THR A 160 -6.42 -12.62 13.95
CA THR A 160 -6.67 -11.18 13.86
C THR A 160 -8.06 -10.91 13.32
N LYS A 161 -8.90 -10.20 14.09
CA LYS A 161 -10.21 -9.74 13.61
C LYS A 161 -10.04 -8.77 12.44
N LYS A 162 -10.53 -9.13 11.25
CA LYS A 162 -10.41 -8.37 9.99
C LYS A 162 -10.79 -6.88 10.15
N TRP A 163 -11.95 -6.60 10.75
CA TRP A 163 -12.41 -5.24 11.00
C TRP A 163 -11.49 -4.42 11.91
N LYS A 164 -10.86 -5.05 12.91
CA LYS A 164 -9.86 -4.37 13.74
C LYS A 164 -8.61 -4.03 12.94
N ALA A 165 -8.15 -4.95 12.09
CA ALA A 165 -7.00 -4.71 11.23
C ALA A 165 -7.25 -3.54 10.28
N LEU A 166 -8.42 -3.53 9.63
CA LEU A 166 -8.85 -2.43 8.75
C LEU A 166 -8.93 -1.10 9.50
N LEU A 167 -9.56 -1.07 10.68
CA LEU A 167 -9.64 0.13 11.50
C LEU A 167 -8.25 0.68 11.84
N ILE A 168 -7.32 -0.19 12.26
CA ILE A 168 -5.95 0.22 12.59
C ILE A 168 -5.27 0.88 11.39
N VAL A 169 -5.29 0.24 10.20
CA VAL A 169 -4.60 0.79 9.03
C VAL A 169 -5.24 2.09 8.53
N PHE A 170 -6.57 2.20 8.55
CA PHE A 170 -7.25 3.45 8.18
C PHE A 170 -6.99 4.58 9.18
N VAL A 171 -6.96 4.30 10.49
CA VAL A 171 -6.60 5.30 11.51
C VAL A 171 -5.17 5.81 11.29
N ILE A 172 -4.21 4.93 10.98
CA ILE A 172 -2.84 5.33 10.64
C ILE A 172 -2.84 6.21 9.39
N CYS A 173 -3.57 5.85 8.34
CA CYS A 173 -3.63 6.64 7.10
C CYS A 173 -4.24 8.03 7.32
N ILE A 174 -5.33 8.12 8.09
CA ILE A 174 -5.96 9.39 8.46
C ILE A 174 -4.98 10.26 9.27
N ALA A 175 -4.28 9.67 10.25
CA ALA A 175 -3.28 10.39 11.02
C ALA A 175 -2.15 10.95 10.14
N ILE A 176 -1.66 10.18 9.17
CA ILE A 176 -0.64 10.64 8.20
C ILE A 176 -1.16 11.85 7.43
N ILE A 177 -2.39 11.81 6.92
CA ILE A 177 -2.97 12.93 6.16
C ILE A 177 -3.16 14.17 7.04
N LEU A 178 -3.67 14.01 8.26
CA LEU A 178 -3.85 15.13 9.19
C LEU A 178 -2.52 15.79 9.54
N ILE A 179 -1.48 15.00 9.83
CA ILE A 179 -0.13 15.52 10.08
C ILE A 179 0.40 16.24 8.83
N SER A 180 0.17 15.67 7.65
CA SER A 180 0.62 16.28 6.39
C SER A 180 -0.07 17.62 6.13
N ALA A 181 -1.37 17.73 6.45
CA ALA A 181 -2.13 18.97 6.34
C ALA A 181 -1.70 20.05 7.36
N LEU A 182 -1.17 19.64 8.53
CA LEU A 182 -0.63 20.57 9.54
C LEU A 182 0.78 21.08 9.23
N LEU A 183 1.50 20.41 8.33
CA LEU A 183 2.86 20.77 7.91
C LEU A 183 2.88 21.70 6.68
N GLN A 184 1.73 21.94 6.05
CA GLN A 184 1.53 22.88 4.94
C GLN A 184 1.20 24.28 5.48
#